data_AF-A0AAW9TLT7-F1
#
_entry.id   AF-A0AAW9TLT7-F1
#
_cell.length_a   1.000
_cell.length_b   1.000
_cell.length_c   1.000
_cell.angle_alpha   90.00
_cell.angle_beta   90.00
_cell.angle_gamma   90.00
#
_symmetry.space_group_name_H-M   'P 1'
#
loop_
_entity.id
_entity.type
_entity.pdbx_description
1 polymer ?
#
loop_
_entity_poly.entity_id
_entity_poly.type
_entity_poly.pdbx_seq_one_letter_code
_entity_poly.pdbx_strand_id
1 'polypeptide(L)'
;MKRIYVVGTADTKGEELVYLASCVEAAGGRPVLVDVGTRRPTVLVDISAETVAAVHPGGAAAVLSGNDRGTAIAAMGEAFARFLPARDDVAGVVGMGGGGGTSIITAGMRRLPLGLPKVMVSTLASGDVGPYVDVSDIIMMPSVTDMAGLNRVSRVILKNAAEATTAMANRPAEETASKPALGLTMFGVTTPCVTAIVERLKADHDCLVFHATGTGGRAMEKLADSGLLSGVLDITTTEVCDLLFGGVLPATEDRFGAIARTDLPYVGSVGALDMVNFWAPETVPERYSGRLLYRHNPNVTLMRTTPEECAAIGRWIGAKLNLCSGPLRFLIPERGVSALDIEGGAFFDPAADAVLFEALETTVNRSDRRRIERLPLHINDPQFAEAAVAAYRDIANP
;
A
#
# COMPACT_ATOMS: atom_id res chain seq x y z
N MET A 1 -17.65 -14.02 18.01
CA MET A 1 -17.86 -12.70 18.65
C MET A 1 -16.61 -11.88 18.45
N LYS A 2 -16.72 -10.62 18.00
CA LYS A 2 -15.54 -9.78 17.76
C LYS A 2 -14.83 -9.39 19.07
N ARG A 3 -13.51 -9.21 19.02
CA ARG A 3 -12.59 -9.02 20.15
C ARG A 3 -11.57 -7.91 19.86
N ILE A 4 -11.07 -7.27 20.91
CA ILE A 4 -10.00 -6.27 20.81
C ILE A 4 -8.68 -6.95 21.14
N TYR A 5 -7.77 -6.99 20.18
CA TYR A 5 -6.46 -7.61 20.35
C TYR A 5 -5.55 -6.64 21.09
N VAL A 6 -5.10 -7.03 22.28
CA VAL A 6 -4.21 -6.27 23.15
C VAL A 6 -2.82 -6.87 23.02
N VAL A 7 -1.94 -6.18 22.29
CA VAL A 7 -0.71 -6.77 21.76
C VAL A 7 0.53 -6.14 22.39
N GLY A 8 1.47 -6.96 22.83
CA GLY A 8 2.73 -6.49 23.39
C GLY A 8 3.73 -7.62 23.63
N THR A 9 4.93 -7.25 24.03
CA THR A 9 6.00 -8.20 24.39
C THR A 9 5.87 -8.56 25.88
N ALA A 10 5.16 -9.66 26.19
CA ALA A 10 4.79 -10.02 27.56
C ALA A 10 5.99 -10.48 28.41
N ASP A 11 7.12 -10.81 27.78
CA ASP A 11 8.41 -11.11 28.42
C ASP A 11 9.02 -9.89 29.13
N THR A 12 8.68 -8.67 28.70
CA THR A 12 9.27 -7.42 29.21
C THR A 12 8.24 -6.42 29.71
N LYS A 13 6.98 -6.53 29.27
CA LYS A 13 5.92 -5.55 29.55
C LYS A 13 4.61 -6.23 29.97
N GLY A 14 4.72 -7.33 30.72
CA GLY A 14 3.57 -8.12 31.13
C GLY A 14 2.59 -7.33 32.02
N GLU A 15 3.11 -6.54 32.97
CA GLU A 15 2.27 -5.73 33.87
C GLU A 15 1.46 -4.69 33.09
N GLU A 16 2.11 -3.96 32.19
CA GLU A 16 1.47 -2.93 31.37
C GLU A 16 0.44 -3.53 30.40
N LEU A 17 0.74 -4.71 29.83
CA LEU A 17 -0.15 -5.41 28.92
C LEU A 17 -1.45 -5.86 29.61
N VAL A 18 -1.33 -6.45 30.81
CA VAL A 18 -2.49 -6.83 31.63
C VAL A 18 -3.30 -5.60 32.04
N TYR A 19 -2.64 -4.51 32.42
CA TYR A 19 -3.34 -3.27 32.76
C TYR A 19 -4.10 -2.69 31.56
N LEU A 20 -3.48 -2.66 30.38
CA LEU A 20 -4.13 -2.21 29.15
C LEU A 20 -5.37 -3.06 28.82
N ALA A 21 -5.26 -4.39 28.93
CA ALA A 21 -6.39 -5.30 28.73
C ALA A 21 -7.53 -5.06 29.73
N SER A 22 -7.21 -4.86 31.02
CA SER A 22 -8.22 -4.56 32.04
C SER A 22 -8.96 -3.23 31.75
N CYS A 23 -8.27 -2.25 31.17
CA CYS A 23 -8.89 -0.98 30.77
C CYS A 23 -9.81 -1.16 29.56
N VAL A 24 -9.45 -2.02 28.60
CA VAL A 24 -10.31 -2.38 27.46
C VAL A 24 -11.59 -3.08 27.95
N GLU A 25 -11.47 -4.02 28.87
CA GLU A 25 -12.62 -4.70 29.48
C GLU A 25 -13.52 -3.71 30.23
N ALA A 26 -12.94 -2.83 31.05
CA ALA A 26 -13.68 -1.81 31.79
C ALA A 26 -14.42 -0.81 30.88
N ALA A 27 -13.89 -0.53 29.68
CA ALA A 27 -14.52 0.30 28.67
C ALA A 27 -15.64 -0.43 27.88
N GLY A 28 -15.94 -1.69 28.23
CA GLY A 28 -16.96 -2.51 27.57
C GLY A 28 -16.46 -3.28 26.35
N GLY A 29 -15.15 -3.37 26.17
CA GLY A 29 -14.50 -4.19 25.16
C GLY A 29 -14.33 -5.65 25.60
N ARG A 30 -13.90 -6.51 24.68
CA ARG A 30 -13.53 -7.90 24.97
C ARG A 30 -12.06 -8.12 24.60
N PRO A 31 -11.12 -8.01 25.56
CA PRO A 31 -9.71 -8.11 25.25
C PRO A 31 -9.28 -9.54 24.92
N VAL A 32 -8.24 -9.65 24.10
CA VAL A 32 -7.42 -10.87 23.91
C VAL A 32 -5.96 -10.46 24.04
N LEU A 33 -5.25 -11.01 25.01
CA LEU A 33 -3.83 -10.74 25.20
C LEU A 33 -3.02 -11.56 24.21
N VAL A 34 -2.28 -10.87 23.36
CA VAL A 34 -1.40 -11.48 22.34
C VAL A 34 0.05 -11.14 22.66
N ASP A 35 0.84 -12.17 22.94
CA ASP A 35 2.28 -12.04 23.13
C ASP A 35 3.02 -12.08 21.80
N VAL A 36 3.85 -11.06 21.59
CA VAL A 36 4.80 -10.98 20.47
C VAL A 36 6.25 -10.81 20.97
N GLY A 37 6.50 -11.22 22.21
CA GLY A 37 7.83 -11.32 22.79
C GLY A 37 8.68 -12.43 22.15
N THR A 38 9.96 -12.47 22.48
CA THR A 38 10.91 -13.47 21.98
C THR A 38 11.45 -14.39 23.08
N ARG A 39 10.94 -14.21 24.30
CA ARG A 39 11.30 -14.95 25.51
C ARG A 39 10.04 -15.31 26.27
N ARG A 40 10.20 -16.08 27.34
CA ARG A 40 9.08 -16.52 28.17
C ARG A 40 8.30 -15.32 28.74
N PRO A 41 6.95 -15.31 28.64
CA PRO A 41 6.14 -14.23 29.16
C PRO A 41 6.15 -14.20 30.70
N THR A 42 5.98 -13.01 31.27
CA THR A 42 5.90 -12.81 32.73
C THR A 42 4.48 -12.88 33.29
N VAL A 43 3.48 -12.96 32.40
CA VAL A 43 2.05 -13.03 32.69
C VAL A 43 1.39 -14.10 31.82
N LEU A 44 0.17 -14.51 32.17
CA LEU A 44 -0.63 -15.37 31.29
C LEU A 44 -1.16 -14.56 30.11
N VAL A 45 -1.17 -15.19 28.93
CA VAL A 45 -1.65 -14.60 27.67
C VAL A 45 -2.58 -15.58 26.97
N ASP A 46 -3.51 -15.06 26.18
CA ASP A 46 -4.50 -15.88 25.45
C ASP A 46 -3.88 -16.49 24.18
N ILE A 47 -2.99 -15.73 23.53
CA ILE A 47 -2.24 -16.16 22.35
C ILE A 47 -0.74 -15.99 22.65
N SER A 48 0.00 -17.09 22.60
CA SER A 48 1.43 -17.10 22.92
C SER A 48 2.31 -16.65 21.76
N ALA A 49 3.53 -16.19 22.08
CA ALA A 49 4.54 -15.86 21.09
C ALA A 49 4.89 -17.05 20.17
N GLU A 50 4.88 -18.28 20.68
CA GLU A 50 5.09 -19.48 19.87
C GLU A 50 3.97 -19.69 18.83
N THR A 51 2.72 -19.38 19.20
CA THR A 51 1.58 -19.47 18.29
C THR A 51 1.71 -18.47 17.15
N VAL A 52 2.12 -17.25 17.45
CA VAL A 52 2.40 -16.23 16.44
C VAL A 52 3.61 -16.63 15.60
N ALA A 53 4.72 -17.02 16.22
CA ALA A 53 5.95 -17.43 15.53
C ALA A 53 5.74 -18.62 14.58
N ALA A 54 4.82 -19.53 14.89
CA ALA A 54 4.54 -20.71 14.08
C ALA A 54 4.03 -20.38 12.66
N VAL A 55 3.46 -19.19 12.43
CA VAL A 55 3.00 -18.77 11.09
C VAL A 55 4.10 -18.15 10.23
N HIS A 56 5.33 -18.00 10.77
CA HIS A 56 6.49 -17.59 9.99
C HIS A 56 6.84 -18.65 8.92
N PRO A 57 7.25 -18.29 7.69
CA PRO A 57 7.59 -19.27 6.65
C PRO A 57 8.69 -20.25 7.03
N GLY A 58 9.67 -19.79 7.81
CA GLY A 58 10.73 -20.62 8.39
C GLY A 58 10.34 -21.37 9.67
N GLY A 59 9.06 -21.34 10.05
CA GLY A 59 8.55 -21.87 11.31
C GLY A 59 8.99 -21.08 12.55
N ALA A 60 8.54 -21.52 13.73
CA ALA A 60 8.77 -20.82 14.99
C ALA A 60 10.27 -20.69 15.38
N ALA A 61 11.10 -21.65 14.96
CA ALA A 61 12.54 -21.64 15.25
C ALA A 61 13.26 -20.45 14.60
N ALA A 62 12.80 -20.00 13.43
CA ALA A 62 13.35 -18.81 12.76
C ALA A 62 13.14 -17.52 13.58
N VAL A 63 12.18 -17.52 14.51
CA VAL A 63 11.85 -16.39 15.36
C VAL A 63 12.46 -16.53 16.76
N LEU A 64 12.38 -17.72 17.37
CA LEU A 64 12.62 -17.93 18.80
C LEU A 64 13.95 -18.61 19.14
N SER A 65 14.68 -19.17 18.17
CA SER A 65 15.92 -19.93 18.43
C SER A 65 17.22 -19.11 18.25
N GLY A 66 17.12 -17.89 17.74
CA GLY A 66 18.28 -17.01 17.52
C GLY A 66 18.68 -16.20 18.75
N ASN A 67 19.97 -15.85 18.85
CA ASN A 67 20.49 -14.95 19.89
C ASN A 67 20.51 -13.47 19.46
N ASP A 68 20.31 -13.19 18.17
CA ASP A 68 20.29 -11.82 17.65
C ASP A 68 18.88 -11.21 17.79
N ARG A 69 18.79 -10.16 18.61
CA ARG A 69 17.53 -9.47 18.90
C ARG A 69 16.92 -8.83 17.66
N GLY A 70 17.74 -8.25 16.77
CA GLY A 70 17.25 -7.59 15.57
C GLY A 70 16.56 -8.56 14.62
N THR A 71 17.21 -9.69 14.37
CA THR A 71 16.70 -10.79 13.55
C THR A 71 15.40 -11.35 14.12
N ALA A 72 15.35 -11.59 15.44
CA ALA A 72 14.14 -12.11 16.09
C ALA A 72 12.95 -11.13 16.02
N ILE A 73 13.21 -9.82 16.17
CA ILE A 73 12.18 -8.76 16.01
C ILE A 73 11.65 -8.75 14.57
N ALA A 74 12.53 -8.78 13.57
CA ALA A 74 12.12 -8.78 12.17
C ALA A 74 11.28 -10.02 11.83
N ALA A 75 11.73 -11.21 12.23
CA ALA A 75 11.04 -12.46 12.00
C ALA A 75 9.69 -12.52 12.74
N MET A 76 9.61 -12.03 13.98
CA MET A 76 8.33 -11.92 14.70
C MET A 76 7.39 -10.91 14.03
N GLY A 77 7.91 -9.81 13.49
CA GLY A 77 7.13 -8.84 12.71
C GLY A 77 6.51 -9.47 11.46
N GLU A 78 7.28 -10.27 10.71
CA GLU A 78 6.75 -11.03 9.56
C GLU A 78 5.70 -12.06 10.00
N ALA A 79 5.97 -12.79 11.08
CA ALA A 79 5.03 -13.76 11.62
C ALA A 79 3.72 -13.08 12.03
N PHE A 80 3.79 -11.97 12.76
CA PHE A 80 2.61 -11.23 13.19
C PHE A 80 1.84 -10.60 12.02
N ALA A 81 2.54 -10.14 10.98
CA ALA A 81 1.95 -9.66 9.71
C ALA A 81 1.16 -10.73 8.95
N ARG A 82 1.50 -12.01 9.14
CA ARG A 82 0.73 -13.14 8.60
C ARG A 82 -0.39 -13.58 9.54
N PHE A 83 -0.11 -13.59 10.85
CA PHE A 83 -1.02 -14.05 11.89
C PHE A 83 -2.29 -13.20 11.97
N LEU A 84 -2.11 -11.88 12.09
CA LEU A 84 -3.18 -10.96 12.43
C LEU A 84 -4.30 -10.88 11.37
N PRO A 85 -4.02 -10.74 10.06
CA PRO A 85 -5.08 -10.71 9.04
C PRO A 85 -5.78 -12.06 8.82
N ALA A 86 -5.23 -13.17 9.31
CA ALA A 86 -5.87 -14.48 9.26
C ALA A 86 -6.99 -14.66 10.32
N ARG A 87 -7.27 -13.62 11.11
CA ARG A 87 -8.25 -13.62 12.19
C ARG A 87 -9.54 -12.93 11.75
N ASP A 88 -10.64 -13.63 11.94
CA ASP A 88 -12.01 -13.23 11.57
C ASP A 88 -12.77 -12.53 12.71
N ASP A 89 -12.20 -12.53 13.91
CA ASP A 89 -12.81 -11.98 15.12
C ASP A 89 -12.19 -10.66 15.59
N VAL A 90 -11.35 -10.00 14.79
CA VAL A 90 -10.72 -8.72 15.18
C VAL A 90 -11.73 -7.57 15.03
N ALA A 91 -12.10 -6.95 16.14
CA ALA A 91 -12.87 -5.68 16.18
C ALA A 91 -11.96 -4.45 16.27
N GLY A 92 -10.72 -4.62 16.74
CA GLY A 92 -9.74 -3.55 16.89
C GLY A 92 -8.45 -4.09 17.49
N VAL A 93 -7.38 -3.32 17.36
CA VAL A 93 -6.06 -3.67 17.89
C VAL A 93 -5.51 -2.50 18.68
N VAL A 94 -5.11 -2.76 19.92
CA VAL A 94 -4.34 -1.80 20.72
C VAL A 94 -2.99 -2.44 21.08
N GLY A 95 -1.92 -1.78 20.66
CA GLY A 95 -0.55 -2.23 20.86
C GLY A 95 0.22 -1.31 21.78
N MET A 96 1.23 -1.86 22.46
CA MET A 96 2.19 -1.07 23.24
C MET A 96 3.61 -1.60 23.12
N GLY A 97 4.58 -0.70 22.91
CA GLY A 97 5.99 -1.06 22.77
C GLY A 97 6.96 0.10 22.66
N GLY A 98 8.23 -0.17 22.98
CA GLY A 98 9.33 0.65 22.48
C GLY A 98 9.62 0.31 21.02
N GLY A 99 10.74 0.76 20.46
CA GLY A 99 11.04 0.58 19.02
C GLY A 99 10.84 -0.84 18.47
N GLY A 100 11.32 -1.87 19.19
CA GLY A 100 11.12 -3.27 18.77
C GLY A 100 9.66 -3.73 18.78
N GLY A 101 8.92 -3.43 19.84
CA GLY A 101 7.49 -3.77 19.94
C GLY A 101 6.65 -3.01 18.92
N THR A 102 6.92 -1.72 18.75
CA THR A 102 6.28 -0.87 17.71
C THR A 102 6.53 -1.44 16.32
N SER A 103 7.75 -1.85 16.00
CA SER A 103 8.09 -2.46 14.70
C SER A 103 7.28 -3.74 14.44
N ILE A 104 7.24 -4.66 15.40
CA ILE A 104 6.50 -5.93 15.28
C ILE A 104 5.00 -5.68 15.12
N ILE A 105 4.41 -4.93 16.06
CA ILE A 105 2.96 -4.78 16.13
C ILE A 105 2.43 -4.04 14.91
N THR A 106 3.12 -2.97 14.50
CA THR A 106 2.68 -2.19 13.33
C THR A 106 2.84 -2.95 12.02
N ALA A 107 3.78 -3.89 11.90
CA ALA A 107 3.84 -4.80 10.76
C ALA A 107 2.55 -5.62 10.61
N GLY A 108 1.98 -6.09 11.73
CA GLY A 108 0.65 -6.69 11.78
C GLY A 108 -0.47 -5.71 11.43
N MET A 109 -0.52 -4.57 12.12
CA MET A 109 -1.58 -3.58 11.95
C MET A 109 -1.72 -3.09 10.50
N ARG A 110 -0.60 -2.86 9.79
CA ARG A 110 -0.61 -2.41 8.38
C ARG A 110 -1.29 -3.40 7.44
N ARG A 111 -1.39 -4.68 7.81
CA ARG A 111 -2.04 -5.72 7.01
C ARG A 111 -3.56 -5.76 7.20
N LEU A 112 -4.10 -5.15 8.26
CA LEU A 112 -5.54 -5.10 8.50
C LEU A 112 -6.22 -4.06 7.60
N PRO A 113 -7.51 -4.24 7.24
CA PRO A 113 -8.25 -3.29 6.40
C PRO A 113 -8.26 -1.87 6.98
N LEU A 114 -8.32 -0.87 6.09
CA LEU A 114 -8.59 0.52 6.48
C LEU A 114 -9.95 0.62 7.17
N GLY A 115 -10.08 1.52 8.15
CA GLY A 115 -11.28 1.70 8.97
C GLY A 115 -11.36 0.77 10.19
N LEU A 116 -10.66 -0.37 10.19
CA LEU A 116 -10.56 -1.21 11.40
C LEU A 116 -9.70 -0.48 12.45
N PRO A 117 -10.16 -0.28 13.70
CA PRO A 117 -9.43 0.48 14.72
C PRO A 117 -8.06 -0.10 15.06
N LYS A 118 -6.98 0.70 14.89
CA LYS A 118 -5.60 0.30 15.19
C LYS A 118 -4.88 1.44 15.94
N VAL A 119 -4.56 1.21 17.21
CA VAL A 119 -3.87 2.20 18.06
C VAL A 119 -2.55 1.61 18.55
N MET A 120 -1.46 2.32 18.35
CA MET A 120 -0.12 1.93 18.79
C MET A 120 0.43 2.94 19.80
N VAL A 121 0.51 2.54 21.07
CA VAL A 121 1.17 3.32 22.12
C VAL A 121 2.68 3.10 22.03
N SER A 122 3.41 4.11 21.54
CA SER A 122 4.83 3.97 21.16
C SER A 122 5.69 5.05 21.79
N THR A 123 6.90 4.67 22.23
CA THR A 123 7.95 5.62 22.62
C THR A 123 8.51 6.40 21.42
N LEU A 124 8.23 5.94 20.19
CA LEU A 124 8.68 6.54 18.93
C LEU A 124 7.58 7.32 18.19
N ALA A 125 6.41 7.52 18.80
CA ALA A 125 5.31 8.21 18.12
C ALA A 125 5.58 9.70 17.83
N SER A 126 6.49 10.34 18.58
CA SER A 126 6.90 11.73 18.39
C SER A 126 8.20 11.82 17.57
N GLY A 127 8.21 11.22 16.39
CA GLY A 127 9.35 11.19 15.46
C GLY A 127 8.90 10.85 14.05
N ASP A 128 9.80 10.35 13.20
CA ASP A 128 9.41 9.79 11.91
C ASP A 128 8.66 8.47 12.12
N VAL A 129 7.35 8.51 11.83
CA VAL A 129 6.46 7.35 11.94
C VAL A 129 6.12 6.72 10.60
N GLY A 130 6.65 7.25 9.48
CA GLY A 130 6.40 6.75 8.13
C GLY A 130 6.61 5.24 8.00
N PRO A 131 7.73 4.66 8.48
CA PRO A 131 7.98 3.22 8.43
C PRO A 131 7.01 2.36 9.25
N TYR A 132 6.33 2.93 10.26
CA TYR A 132 5.38 2.22 11.10
C TYR A 132 3.94 2.31 10.58
N VAL A 133 3.56 3.47 10.04
CA VAL A 133 2.19 3.70 9.55
C VAL A 133 2.05 3.27 8.09
N ASP A 134 3.04 3.58 7.25
CA ASP A 134 3.00 3.45 5.78
C ASP A 134 1.69 4.02 5.22
N VAL A 135 0.98 3.30 4.34
CA VAL A 135 -0.30 3.70 3.76
C VAL A 135 -1.52 3.25 4.58
N SER A 136 -1.33 2.93 5.86
CA SER A 136 -2.41 2.57 6.78
C SER A 136 -2.89 3.79 7.60
N ASP A 137 -4.04 3.62 8.24
CA ASP A 137 -4.70 4.52 9.19
C ASP A 137 -4.36 4.17 10.67
N ILE A 138 -3.12 3.76 10.96
CA ILE A 138 -2.67 3.47 12.34
C ILE A 138 -2.57 4.77 13.14
N ILE A 139 -3.19 4.80 14.32
CA ILE A 139 -3.06 5.92 15.26
C ILE A 139 -1.83 5.68 16.15
N MET A 140 -0.80 6.51 15.96
CA MET A 140 0.39 6.51 16.80
C MET A 140 0.16 7.40 18.04
N MET A 141 0.09 6.79 19.22
CA MET A 141 -0.07 7.51 20.50
C MET A 141 1.26 7.57 21.25
N PRO A 142 1.79 8.77 21.57
CA PRO A 142 3.00 8.90 22.38
C PRO A 142 2.83 8.30 23.77
N SER A 143 3.75 7.42 24.17
CA SER A 143 3.78 6.84 25.53
C SER A 143 4.16 7.86 26.62
N VAL A 144 4.72 9.01 26.22
CA VAL A 144 5.28 10.10 27.05
C VAL A 144 6.51 9.70 27.84
N THR A 145 6.44 8.64 28.64
CA THR A 145 7.58 8.04 29.32
C THR A 145 7.99 6.74 28.62
N ASP A 146 9.19 6.24 28.92
CA ASP A 146 9.51 4.86 28.59
C ASP A 146 8.56 3.89 29.32
N MET A 147 8.38 2.70 28.74
CA MET A 147 7.54 1.63 29.28
C MET A 147 8.42 0.63 30.03
N ALA A 148 8.72 1.02 31.27
CA ALA A 148 9.49 0.29 32.26
C ALA A 148 8.70 0.25 33.58
N GLY A 149 7.54 -0.39 33.54
CA GLY A 149 6.59 -0.49 34.65
C GLY A 149 5.49 0.56 34.62
N LEU A 150 4.42 0.27 35.37
CA LEU A 150 3.28 1.18 35.51
C LEU A 150 3.59 2.34 36.46
N ASN A 151 3.37 3.56 35.98
CA ASN A 151 3.51 4.79 36.75
C ASN A 151 2.27 5.67 36.54
N ARG A 152 2.19 6.80 37.25
CA ARG A 152 1.04 7.72 37.17
C ARG A 152 0.74 8.21 35.75
N VAL A 153 1.76 8.36 34.90
CA VAL A 153 1.63 8.82 33.52
C VAL A 153 1.23 7.65 32.62
N SER A 154 1.98 6.53 32.66
CA SER A 154 1.69 5.39 31.78
C SER A 154 0.29 4.80 32.02
N ARG A 155 -0.20 4.80 33.27
CA ARG A 155 -1.59 4.40 33.58
C ARG A 155 -2.64 5.25 32.87
N VAL A 156 -2.42 6.56 32.77
CA VAL A 156 -3.34 7.48 32.09
C VAL A 156 -3.27 7.27 30.58
N ILE A 157 -2.07 7.19 30.00
CA ILE A 157 -1.88 7.02 28.56
C ILE A 157 -2.46 5.68 28.08
N LEU A 158 -2.15 4.58 28.76
CA LEU A 158 -2.68 3.26 28.40
C LEU A 158 -4.21 3.19 28.57
N LYS A 159 -4.76 3.84 29.60
CA LYS A 159 -6.22 3.96 29.74
C LYS A 159 -6.83 4.72 28.56
N ASN A 160 -6.28 5.87 28.19
CA ASN A 160 -6.78 6.64 27.05
C ASN A 160 -6.72 5.83 25.74
N ALA A 161 -5.65 5.06 25.51
CA ALA A 161 -5.54 4.18 24.36
C ALA A 161 -6.61 3.07 24.35
N ALA A 162 -6.87 2.45 25.50
CA ALA A 162 -7.92 1.45 25.66
C ALA A 162 -9.32 2.03 25.39
N GLU A 163 -9.65 3.18 25.99
CA GLU A 163 -10.93 3.88 25.81
C GLU A 163 -11.13 4.26 24.34
N ALA A 164 -10.13 4.87 23.70
CA ALA A 164 -10.20 5.26 22.30
C ALA A 164 -10.42 4.04 21.39
N THR A 165 -9.63 2.98 21.56
CA THR A 165 -9.75 1.76 20.74
C THR A 165 -11.10 1.10 20.93
N THR A 166 -11.58 1.01 22.17
CA THR A 166 -12.86 0.38 22.50
C THR A 166 -14.04 1.17 21.96
N ALA A 167 -13.99 2.51 22.05
CA ALA A 167 -15.01 3.36 21.48
C ALA A 167 -15.10 3.22 19.96
N MET A 168 -13.96 3.27 19.25
CA MET A 168 -13.90 3.08 17.80
C MET A 168 -14.41 1.69 17.37
N ALA A 169 -14.10 0.65 18.14
CA ALA A 169 -14.55 -0.73 17.88
C ALA A 169 -16.07 -0.91 18.12
N ASN A 170 -16.62 -0.27 19.15
CA ASN A 170 -18.03 -0.39 19.52
C ASN A 170 -18.94 0.56 18.72
N ARG A 171 -18.39 1.61 18.12
CA ARG A 171 -19.12 2.63 17.37
C ARG A 171 -18.42 2.89 16.03
N PRO A 172 -18.41 1.91 15.12
CA PRO A 172 -17.87 2.13 13.78
C PRO A 172 -18.64 3.28 13.09
N ALA A 173 -17.98 3.98 12.17
CA ALA A 173 -18.63 5.01 11.37
C ALA A 173 -19.82 4.39 10.61
N GLU A 174 -20.93 5.13 10.54
CA GLU A 174 -22.10 4.68 9.77
C GLU A 174 -21.75 4.64 8.28
N GLU A 175 -22.14 3.56 7.61
CA GLU A 175 -22.13 3.51 6.14
C GLU A 175 -23.18 4.49 5.63
N THR A 176 -22.75 5.71 5.31
CA THR A 176 -23.60 6.66 4.59
C THR A 176 -23.76 6.21 3.14
N ALA A 177 -24.91 6.48 2.53
CA ALA A 177 -25.12 6.24 1.10
C ALA A 177 -24.20 7.17 0.29
N SER A 178 -22.98 6.72 0.02
CA SER A 178 -22.02 7.39 -0.85
C SER A 178 -22.02 6.73 -2.23
N LYS A 179 -21.43 7.41 -3.21
CA LYS A 179 -21.26 6.81 -4.53
C LYS A 179 -20.22 5.68 -4.43
N PRO A 180 -20.30 4.64 -5.28
CA PRO A 180 -19.22 3.67 -5.39
C PRO A 180 -17.88 4.39 -5.69
N ALA A 181 -16.83 4.04 -4.96
CA ALA A 181 -15.55 4.72 -5.07
C ALA A 181 -14.65 4.06 -6.13
N LEU A 182 -13.97 4.88 -6.93
CA LEU A 182 -12.99 4.45 -7.92
C LEU A 182 -11.60 4.93 -7.56
N GLY A 183 -10.60 4.06 -7.70
CA GLY A 183 -9.20 4.46 -7.62
C GLY A 183 -8.67 4.87 -8.98
N LEU A 184 -8.01 6.03 -9.08
CA LEU A 184 -7.37 6.50 -10.30
C LEU A 184 -5.93 6.94 -10.05
N THR A 185 -4.98 6.51 -10.86
CA THR A 185 -3.59 6.99 -10.77
C THR A 185 -3.31 8.11 -11.75
N MET A 186 -2.57 9.12 -11.28
CA MET A 186 -2.29 10.36 -12.00
C MET A 186 -0.85 10.82 -11.79
N PHE A 187 -0.32 11.52 -12.78
CA PHE A 187 0.92 12.29 -12.67
C PHE A 187 0.74 13.62 -13.39
N GLY A 188 1.62 14.60 -13.13
CA GLY A 188 1.51 15.93 -13.76
C GLY A 188 1.33 15.86 -15.27
N VAL A 189 2.07 14.96 -15.93
CA VAL A 189 2.08 14.72 -17.38
C VAL A 189 0.90 13.88 -17.92
N THR A 190 0.04 13.33 -17.05
CA THR A 190 -1.19 12.60 -17.41
C THR A 190 -2.45 13.24 -16.82
N THR A 191 -2.32 14.39 -16.14
CA THR A 191 -3.42 15.16 -15.55
C THR A 191 -4.58 15.42 -16.52
N PRO A 192 -4.36 15.81 -17.80
CA PRO A 192 -5.45 16.03 -18.73
C PRO A 192 -6.35 14.80 -18.91
N CYS A 193 -5.74 13.62 -19.09
CA CYS A 193 -6.45 12.35 -19.22
C CYS A 193 -7.29 12.04 -17.97
N VAL A 194 -6.66 12.03 -16.80
CA VAL A 194 -7.32 11.64 -15.55
C VAL A 194 -8.44 12.62 -15.18
N THR A 195 -8.22 13.93 -15.37
CA THR A 195 -9.27 14.94 -15.11
C THR A 195 -10.48 14.74 -16.02
N ALA A 196 -10.24 14.40 -17.30
CA ALA A 196 -11.32 14.11 -18.25
C ALA A 196 -12.11 12.84 -17.90
N ILE A 197 -11.44 11.82 -17.33
CA ILE A 197 -12.09 10.61 -16.79
C ILE A 197 -12.94 10.96 -15.56
N VAL A 198 -12.38 11.70 -14.61
CA VAL A 198 -13.09 12.13 -13.38
C VAL A 198 -14.36 12.89 -13.74
N GLU A 199 -14.29 13.86 -14.66
CA GLU A 199 -15.45 14.65 -15.08
C GLU A 199 -16.60 13.78 -15.60
N ARG A 200 -16.28 12.68 -16.28
CA ARG A 200 -17.25 11.75 -16.88
C ARG A 200 -17.85 10.75 -15.88
N LEU A 201 -17.17 10.50 -14.76
CA LEU A 201 -17.56 9.50 -13.76
C LEU A 201 -18.10 10.11 -12.46
N LYS A 202 -17.75 11.36 -12.13
CA LYS A 202 -18.10 12.01 -10.85
C LYS A 202 -19.61 12.12 -10.58
N ALA A 203 -20.45 12.03 -11.61
CA ALA A 203 -21.90 12.02 -11.43
C ALA A 203 -22.35 10.76 -10.67
N ASP A 204 -21.72 9.62 -10.96
CA ASP A 204 -22.14 8.29 -10.52
C ASP A 204 -21.17 7.63 -9.53
N HIS A 205 -19.91 8.09 -9.47
CA HIS A 205 -18.84 7.50 -8.67
C HIS A 205 -18.08 8.57 -7.85
N ASP A 206 -17.52 8.16 -6.71
CA ASP A 206 -16.56 8.95 -5.95
C ASP A 206 -15.15 8.65 -6.47
N CYS A 207 -14.60 9.56 -7.28
CA CYS A 207 -13.31 9.38 -7.94
C CYS A 207 -12.15 9.78 -7.00
N LEU A 208 -11.43 8.80 -6.48
CA LEU A 208 -10.26 8.98 -5.62
C LEU A 208 -9.00 8.99 -6.48
N VAL A 209 -8.38 10.17 -6.63
CA VAL A 209 -7.18 10.35 -7.46
C VAL A 209 -5.92 10.26 -6.61
N PHE A 210 -5.00 9.40 -7.03
CA PHE A 210 -3.73 9.13 -6.38
C PHE A 210 -2.58 9.60 -7.25
N HIS A 211 -1.71 10.43 -6.67
CA HIS A 211 -0.48 10.84 -7.32
C HIS A 211 0.50 9.66 -7.36
N ALA A 212 0.95 9.25 -8.53
CA ALA A 212 1.77 8.06 -8.76
C ALA A 212 3.23 8.24 -8.29
N THR A 213 3.41 8.42 -6.98
CA THR A 213 4.69 8.73 -6.33
C THR A 213 5.24 7.57 -5.50
N GLY A 214 4.84 6.34 -5.83
CA GLY A 214 5.12 5.12 -5.08
C GLY A 214 4.12 4.91 -3.94
N THR A 215 3.96 5.92 -3.07
CA THR A 215 2.96 5.88 -1.99
C THR A 215 1.53 5.97 -2.49
N GLY A 216 1.26 6.71 -3.58
CA GLY A 216 -0.10 6.85 -4.11
C GLY A 216 -0.66 5.56 -4.67
N GLY A 217 0.10 4.83 -5.52
CA GLY A 217 -0.32 3.52 -5.99
C GLY A 217 -0.51 2.52 -4.85
N ARG A 218 0.37 2.52 -3.84
CA ARG A 218 0.20 1.69 -2.63
C ARG A 218 -1.06 2.04 -1.84
N ALA A 219 -1.38 3.32 -1.69
CA ALA A 219 -2.59 3.77 -0.98
C ALA A 219 -3.87 3.36 -1.74
N MET A 220 -3.86 3.50 -3.07
CA MET A 220 -4.95 3.02 -3.92
C MET A 220 -5.16 1.51 -3.77
N GLU A 221 -4.09 0.73 -3.87
CA GLU A 221 -4.14 -0.73 -3.71
C GLU A 221 -4.56 -1.15 -2.29
N LYS A 222 -4.18 -0.37 -1.27
CA LYS A 222 -4.63 -0.61 0.10
C LYS A 222 -6.15 -0.43 0.24
N LEU A 223 -6.75 0.53 -0.45
CA LEU A 223 -8.21 0.68 -0.51
C LEU A 223 -8.86 -0.48 -1.25
N ALA A 224 -8.28 -0.94 -2.37
CA ALA A 224 -8.74 -2.13 -3.08
C ALA A 224 -8.73 -3.38 -2.18
N ASP A 225 -7.60 -3.70 -1.55
CA ASP A 225 -7.47 -4.83 -0.61
C ASP A 225 -8.42 -4.71 0.61
N SER A 226 -8.83 -3.48 0.96
CA SER A 226 -9.79 -3.22 2.05
C SER A 226 -11.26 -3.31 1.59
N GLY A 227 -11.53 -3.60 0.32
CA GLY A 227 -12.89 -3.66 -0.23
C GLY A 227 -13.57 -2.29 -0.34
N LEU A 228 -12.78 -1.21 -0.36
CA LEU A 228 -13.29 0.18 -0.36
C LEU A 228 -13.37 0.79 -1.76
N LEU A 229 -13.01 0.05 -2.81
CA LEU A 229 -13.13 0.47 -4.20
C LEU A 229 -14.07 -0.48 -4.96
N SER A 230 -14.89 0.08 -5.84
CA SER A 230 -15.70 -0.70 -6.78
C SER A 230 -14.97 -1.01 -8.09
N GLY A 231 -13.82 -0.35 -8.32
CA GLY A 231 -13.02 -0.53 -9.53
C GLY A 231 -11.83 0.43 -9.57
N VAL A 232 -10.95 0.22 -10.54
CA VAL A 232 -9.69 0.95 -10.67
C VAL A 232 -9.45 1.37 -12.12
N LEU A 233 -9.09 2.65 -12.32
CA LEU A 233 -8.54 3.17 -13.57
C LEU A 233 -7.08 3.59 -13.35
N ASP A 234 -6.17 2.63 -13.49
CA ASP A 234 -4.73 2.79 -13.26
C ASP A 234 -4.04 3.34 -14.52
N ILE A 235 -4.35 4.60 -14.84
CA ILE A 235 -3.89 5.26 -16.07
C ILE A 235 -2.38 5.53 -16.05
N THR A 236 -1.83 5.80 -14.86
CA THR A 236 -0.43 6.22 -14.69
C THR A 236 0.35 5.20 -13.88
N THR A 237 1.15 4.39 -14.57
CA THR A 237 1.89 3.25 -13.98
C THR A 237 3.39 3.52 -13.81
N THR A 238 3.81 4.79 -13.90
CA THR A 238 5.21 5.28 -13.81
C THR A 238 6.01 4.77 -12.61
N GLU A 239 5.36 4.45 -11.50
CA GLU A 239 6.01 3.90 -10.29
C GLU A 239 6.78 2.59 -10.58
N VAL A 240 6.43 1.88 -11.66
CA VAL A 240 7.15 0.69 -12.15
C VAL A 240 8.53 1.06 -12.71
N CYS A 241 8.67 2.19 -13.39
CA CYS A 241 9.96 2.68 -13.89
C CYS A 241 10.93 2.90 -12.73
N ASP A 242 10.46 3.59 -11.71
CA ASP A 242 11.23 3.87 -10.51
C ASP A 242 11.62 2.61 -9.74
N LEU A 243 10.72 1.62 -9.63
CA LEU A 243 11.02 0.33 -9.03
C LEU A 243 12.15 -0.40 -9.77
N LEU A 244 12.08 -0.50 -11.10
CA LEU A 244 13.01 -1.30 -11.88
C LEU A 244 14.38 -0.63 -12.07
N PHE A 245 14.43 0.70 -12.06
CA PHE A 245 15.64 1.46 -12.40
C PHE A 245 16.15 2.33 -11.25
N GLY A 246 15.61 2.17 -10.05
CA GLY A 246 16.10 2.81 -8.83
C GLY A 246 15.78 4.31 -8.77
N GLY A 247 14.60 4.69 -9.26
CA GLY A 247 14.05 6.02 -9.05
C GLY A 247 13.61 6.26 -7.60
N VAL A 248 13.24 7.51 -7.30
CA VAL A 248 12.95 7.96 -5.93
C VAL A 248 11.48 7.85 -5.53
N LEU A 249 10.60 7.55 -6.49
CA LEU A 249 9.15 7.35 -6.33
C LEU A 249 8.71 5.91 -6.67
N PRO A 250 9.39 4.86 -6.19
CA PRO A 250 9.15 3.50 -6.66
C PRO A 250 7.86 2.92 -6.09
N ALA A 251 7.21 2.08 -6.90
CA ALA A 251 6.30 1.08 -6.40
C ALA A 251 7.04 0.05 -5.53
N THR A 252 6.33 -0.96 -5.07
CA THR A 252 6.95 -2.15 -4.47
C THR A 252 6.78 -3.34 -5.40
N GLU A 253 7.48 -4.44 -5.11
CA GLU A 253 7.31 -5.70 -5.82
C GLU A 253 5.85 -6.23 -5.81
N ASP A 254 4.99 -5.76 -4.91
CA ASP A 254 3.56 -6.11 -4.86
C ASP A 254 2.67 -5.23 -5.76
N ARG A 255 3.19 -4.29 -6.57
CA ARG A 255 2.33 -3.48 -7.47
C ARG A 255 1.49 -4.37 -8.38
N PHE A 256 0.22 -4.00 -8.52
CA PHE A 256 -0.90 -4.74 -9.11
C PHE A 256 -1.36 -5.96 -8.30
N GLY A 257 -0.73 -6.24 -7.15
CA GLY A 257 -1.03 -7.38 -6.31
C GLY A 257 -2.44 -7.31 -5.73
N ALA A 258 -2.90 -6.12 -5.31
CA ALA A 258 -4.27 -5.97 -4.82
C ALA A 258 -5.29 -6.28 -5.92
N ILE A 259 -5.03 -5.88 -7.17
CA ILE A 259 -5.90 -6.18 -8.31
C ILE A 259 -5.96 -7.69 -8.55
N ALA A 260 -4.83 -8.38 -8.43
CA ALA A 260 -4.77 -9.84 -8.54
C ALA A 260 -5.54 -10.57 -7.44
N ARG A 261 -5.69 -9.93 -6.26
CA ARG A 261 -6.39 -10.51 -5.11
C ARG A 261 -7.89 -10.19 -5.05
N THR A 262 -8.35 -9.11 -5.69
CA THR A 262 -9.67 -8.50 -5.39
C THR A 262 -10.72 -8.63 -6.50
N ASP A 263 -10.43 -9.30 -7.61
CA ASP A 263 -11.35 -9.48 -8.77
C ASP A 263 -12.00 -8.18 -9.29
N LEU A 264 -11.52 -7.02 -8.86
CA LEU A 264 -12.09 -5.72 -9.19
C LEU A 264 -12.01 -5.46 -10.69
N PRO A 265 -13.02 -4.78 -11.28
CA PRO A 265 -12.90 -4.23 -12.61
C PRO A 265 -11.69 -3.29 -12.70
N TYR A 266 -10.75 -3.62 -13.59
CA TYR A 266 -9.50 -2.89 -13.75
C TYR A 266 -9.32 -2.41 -15.18
N VAL A 267 -9.13 -1.10 -15.34
CA VAL A 267 -8.67 -0.47 -16.58
C VAL A 267 -7.27 0.09 -16.35
N GLY A 268 -6.26 -0.45 -17.03
CA GLY A 268 -4.87 0.00 -16.92
C GLY A 268 -4.38 0.72 -18.17
N SER A 269 -3.32 1.51 -18.03
CA SER A 269 -2.59 2.12 -19.15
C SER A 269 -1.10 2.25 -18.81
N VAL A 270 -0.35 2.83 -19.74
CA VAL A 270 1.12 3.01 -19.74
C VAL A 270 1.53 4.44 -19.40
N GLY A 271 0.67 5.22 -18.76
CA GLY A 271 0.91 6.63 -18.52
C GLY A 271 2.20 6.90 -17.74
N ALA A 272 2.98 7.84 -18.27
CA ALA A 272 4.28 8.24 -17.74
C ALA A 272 5.32 7.10 -17.61
N LEU A 273 5.19 6.01 -18.38
CA LEU A 273 6.23 4.96 -18.46
C LEU A 273 7.47 5.39 -19.26
N ASP A 274 7.48 6.61 -19.79
CA ASP A 274 8.60 7.27 -20.43
C ASP A 274 9.63 7.88 -19.45
N MET A 275 9.38 7.83 -18.14
CA MET A 275 10.24 8.52 -17.16
C MET A 275 10.53 7.72 -15.90
N VAL A 276 11.78 7.86 -15.41
CA VAL A 276 12.23 7.49 -14.06
C VAL A 276 12.47 8.78 -13.28
N ASN A 277 12.02 8.84 -12.03
CA ASN A 277 12.09 10.06 -11.22
C ASN A 277 13.33 10.05 -10.32
N PHE A 278 14.03 11.18 -10.29
CA PHE A 278 15.10 11.49 -9.33
C PHE A 278 14.82 12.83 -8.66
N TRP A 279 15.53 13.10 -7.56
CA TRP A 279 15.49 14.42 -6.93
C TRP A 279 16.27 15.44 -7.75
N ALA A 280 16.93 16.41 -7.10
CA ALA A 280 17.71 17.43 -7.77
C ALA A 280 18.75 16.80 -8.72
N PRO A 281 19.16 17.48 -9.82
CA PRO A 281 20.03 16.90 -10.84
C PRO A 281 21.33 16.26 -10.30
N GLU A 282 21.90 16.83 -9.25
CA GLU A 282 23.08 16.35 -8.55
C GLU A 282 22.89 15.02 -7.79
N THR A 283 21.64 14.62 -7.55
CA THR A 283 21.29 13.36 -6.89
C THR A 283 21.14 12.20 -7.88
N VAL A 284 21.12 12.49 -9.19
CA VAL A 284 21.02 11.46 -10.22
C VAL A 284 22.27 10.56 -10.13
N PRO A 285 22.12 9.24 -9.97
CA PRO A 285 23.25 8.33 -9.87
C PRO A 285 24.20 8.45 -11.05
N GLU A 286 25.52 8.42 -10.81
CA GLU A 286 26.56 8.63 -11.83
C GLU A 286 26.43 7.69 -13.04
N ARG A 287 25.94 6.46 -12.82
CA ARG A 287 25.64 5.48 -13.87
C ARG A 287 24.62 5.98 -14.92
N TYR A 288 23.86 7.04 -14.61
CA TYR A 288 22.87 7.67 -15.49
C TYR A 288 23.32 9.03 -16.04
N SER A 289 24.58 9.43 -15.84
CA SER A 289 25.10 10.73 -16.30
C SER A 289 25.00 10.97 -17.81
N GLY A 290 25.03 9.91 -18.63
CA GLY A 290 24.89 9.98 -20.09
C GLY A 290 23.44 9.89 -20.61
N ARG A 291 22.44 9.90 -19.72
CA ARG A 291 21.03 9.72 -20.07
C ARG A 291 20.38 11.04 -20.47
N LEU A 292 19.24 10.94 -21.16
CA LEU A 292 18.40 12.11 -21.45
C LEU A 292 17.65 12.51 -20.18
N LEU A 293 18.09 13.62 -19.58
CA LEU A 293 17.54 14.17 -18.34
C LEU A 293 16.71 15.43 -18.63
N TYR A 294 15.55 15.52 -18.01
CA TYR A 294 14.68 16.69 -18.03
C TYR A 294 14.56 17.28 -16.62
N ARG A 295 14.99 18.53 -16.46
CA ARG A 295 14.88 19.25 -15.18
C ARG A 295 13.47 19.79 -15.04
N HIS A 296 12.61 19.05 -14.35
CA HIS A 296 11.21 19.45 -14.16
C HIS A 296 11.09 20.67 -13.24
N ASN A 297 11.83 20.67 -12.14
CA ASN A 297 11.98 21.80 -11.23
C ASN A 297 13.32 21.68 -10.47
N PRO A 298 13.71 22.64 -9.60
CA PRO A 298 14.98 22.56 -8.88
C PRO A 298 15.21 21.29 -8.05
N ASN A 299 14.13 20.62 -7.64
CA ASN A 299 14.16 19.45 -6.76
C ASN A 299 13.86 18.13 -7.49
N VAL A 300 13.46 18.15 -8.76
CA VAL A 300 12.99 16.95 -9.49
C VAL A 300 13.58 16.90 -10.88
N THR A 301 14.20 15.77 -11.19
CA THR A 301 14.76 15.43 -12.50
C THR A 301 14.11 14.17 -13.01
N LEU A 302 13.63 14.22 -14.26
CA LEU A 302 13.07 13.07 -14.95
C LEU A 302 14.14 12.50 -15.88
N MET A 303 14.28 11.18 -15.93
CA MET A 303 15.17 10.48 -16.85
C MET A 303 14.35 9.69 -17.86
N ARG A 304 14.55 9.93 -19.17
CA ARG A 304 13.82 9.21 -20.24
C ARG A 304 14.21 7.74 -20.22
N THR A 305 13.23 6.85 -20.16
CA THR A 305 13.42 5.39 -20.33
C THR A 305 13.88 5.06 -21.74
N THR A 306 14.77 4.08 -21.84
CA THR A 306 15.33 3.55 -23.09
C THR A 306 14.46 2.41 -23.65
N PRO A 307 14.63 2.02 -24.93
CA PRO A 307 13.95 0.85 -25.49
C PRO A 307 14.15 -0.43 -24.65
N GLU A 308 15.36 -0.69 -24.16
CA GLU A 308 15.66 -1.87 -23.34
C GLU A 308 14.90 -1.85 -22.01
N GLU A 309 14.82 -0.68 -21.36
CA GLU A 309 14.07 -0.45 -20.13
C GLU A 309 12.57 -0.55 -20.36
N CYS A 310 12.05 0.04 -21.45
CA CYS A 310 10.68 -0.10 -21.92
C CYS A 310 10.29 -1.58 -22.10
N ALA A 311 11.17 -2.38 -22.71
CA ALA A 311 10.94 -3.81 -22.86
C ALA A 311 10.85 -4.53 -21.50
N ALA A 312 11.70 -4.15 -20.54
CA ALA A 312 11.68 -4.70 -19.20
C ALA A 312 10.41 -4.30 -18.42
N ILE A 313 10.00 -3.04 -18.52
CA ILE A 313 8.75 -2.52 -17.94
C ILE A 313 7.56 -3.31 -18.51
N GLY A 314 7.46 -3.43 -19.84
CA GLY A 314 6.35 -4.10 -20.48
C GLY A 314 6.23 -5.58 -20.11
N ARG A 315 7.36 -6.30 -20.03
CA ARG A 315 7.40 -7.68 -19.51
C ARG A 315 6.97 -7.75 -18.05
N TRP A 316 7.45 -6.84 -17.21
CA TRP A 316 7.14 -6.84 -15.78
C TRP A 316 5.65 -6.60 -15.53
N ILE A 317 5.08 -5.55 -16.14
CA ILE A 317 3.65 -5.26 -16.05
C ILE A 317 2.85 -6.44 -16.62
N GLY A 318 3.19 -6.93 -17.81
CA GLY A 318 2.47 -8.04 -18.43
C GLY A 318 2.45 -9.31 -17.55
N ALA A 319 3.56 -9.63 -16.88
CA ALA A 319 3.65 -10.73 -15.94
C ALA A 319 2.73 -10.53 -14.72
N LYS A 320 2.59 -9.30 -14.22
CA LYS A 320 1.66 -8.97 -13.13
C LYS A 320 0.19 -9.06 -13.57
N LEU A 321 -0.15 -8.53 -14.74
CA LEU A 321 -1.53 -8.64 -15.27
C LEU A 321 -1.94 -10.10 -15.52
N ASN A 322 -0.99 -11.01 -15.74
CA ASN A 322 -1.25 -12.44 -15.86
C ASN A 322 -1.77 -13.07 -14.56
N LEU A 323 -1.49 -12.46 -13.41
CA LEU A 323 -1.96 -12.90 -12.10
C LEU A 323 -3.38 -12.41 -11.78
N CYS A 324 -3.90 -11.42 -12.53
CA CYS A 324 -5.24 -10.87 -12.31
C CYS A 324 -6.33 -11.80 -12.86
N SER A 325 -7.25 -12.21 -11.99
CA SER A 325 -8.42 -13.03 -12.30
C SER A 325 -9.70 -12.22 -12.60
N GLY A 326 -9.76 -10.98 -12.11
CA GLY A 326 -10.85 -10.03 -12.37
C GLY A 326 -10.94 -9.60 -13.84
N PRO A 327 -12.05 -8.94 -14.23
CA PRO A 327 -12.18 -8.41 -15.58
C PRO A 327 -11.23 -7.21 -15.77
N LEU A 328 -10.51 -7.23 -16.89
CA LEU A 328 -9.36 -6.40 -17.16
C LEU A 328 -9.38 -5.88 -18.60
N ARG A 329 -9.20 -4.57 -18.74
CA ARG A 329 -8.89 -3.88 -20.00
C ARG A 329 -7.59 -3.13 -19.83
N PHE A 330 -6.68 -3.24 -20.77
CA PHE A 330 -5.43 -2.50 -20.77
C PHE A 330 -5.31 -1.70 -22.06
N LEU A 331 -5.24 -0.38 -21.95
CA LEU A 331 -5.29 0.52 -23.09
C LEU A 331 -3.90 1.05 -23.42
N ILE A 332 -3.51 0.94 -24.69
CA ILE A 332 -2.22 1.41 -25.20
C ILE A 332 -2.45 2.65 -26.07
N PRO A 333 -1.99 3.85 -25.66
CA PRO A 333 -2.03 5.07 -26.47
C PRO A 333 -0.85 5.11 -27.45
N GLU A 334 -1.12 4.83 -28.73
CA GLU A 334 -0.06 4.68 -29.75
C GLU A 334 0.69 5.96 -30.10
N ARG A 335 0.17 7.15 -29.73
CA ARG A 335 0.78 8.43 -30.09
C ARG A 335 1.58 9.08 -28.95
N GLY A 336 1.74 8.38 -27.83
CA GLY A 336 2.58 8.79 -26.73
C GLY A 336 1.92 8.62 -25.35
N VAL A 337 2.77 8.47 -24.34
CA VAL A 337 2.38 8.03 -23.00
C VAL A 337 2.42 9.14 -21.94
N SER A 338 2.83 10.36 -22.31
CA SER A 338 2.93 11.49 -21.39
C SER A 338 2.95 12.83 -22.12
N ALA A 339 2.69 13.94 -21.41
CA ALA A 339 2.82 15.28 -21.97
C ALA A 339 4.25 15.65 -22.48
N LEU A 340 5.28 14.89 -22.09
CA LEU A 340 6.64 15.05 -22.62
C LEU A 340 6.93 14.16 -23.83
N ASP A 341 6.15 13.09 -23.98
CA ASP A 341 6.23 12.09 -25.03
C ASP A 341 5.15 12.35 -26.09
N ILE A 342 5.36 13.41 -26.85
CA ILE A 342 4.50 13.89 -27.94
C ILE A 342 5.40 14.47 -29.02
N GLU A 343 4.99 14.48 -30.29
CA GLU A 343 5.81 15.03 -31.38
C GLU A 343 6.39 16.42 -31.05
N GLY A 344 7.72 16.54 -31.09
CA GLY A 344 8.46 17.76 -30.71
C GLY A 344 8.69 17.95 -29.20
N GLY A 345 8.16 17.06 -28.36
CA GLY A 345 8.35 17.00 -26.92
C GLY A 345 9.73 16.47 -26.52
N ALA A 346 10.11 16.74 -25.26
CA ALA A 346 11.44 16.43 -24.77
C ALA A 346 11.74 14.93 -24.71
N PHE A 347 10.72 14.10 -24.47
CA PHE A 347 10.83 12.65 -24.28
C PHE A 347 10.20 11.87 -25.45
N PHE A 348 9.90 12.52 -26.57
CA PHE A 348 9.31 11.86 -27.73
C PHE A 348 10.22 10.79 -28.30
N ASP A 349 9.83 9.53 -28.15
CA ASP A 349 10.56 8.37 -28.68
C ASP A 349 9.61 7.24 -29.08
N PRO A 350 9.01 7.32 -30.28
CA PRO A 350 8.06 6.31 -30.75
C PRO A 350 8.69 4.91 -30.90
N ALA A 351 10.03 4.81 -30.99
CA ALA A 351 10.70 3.52 -31.05
C ALA A 351 10.74 2.86 -29.66
N ALA A 352 11.05 3.63 -28.60
CA ALA A 352 10.98 3.14 -27.23
C ALA A 352 9.54 2.74 -26.84
N ASP A 353 8.55 3.52 -27.27
CA ASP A 353 7.13 3.23 -26.97
C ASP A 353 6.65 1.97 -27.69
N ALA A 354 7.02 1.80 -28.96
CA ALA A 354 6.70 0.58 -29.71
C ALA A 354 7.25 -0.68 -29.02
N VAL A 355 8.46 -0.60 -28.46
CA VAL A 355 9.08 -1.70 -27.71
C VAL A 355 8.33 -1.98 -26.39
N LEU A 356 7.89 -0.94 -25.68
CA LEU A 356 7.05 -1.10 -24.48
C LEU A 356 5.74 -1.83 -24.83
N PHE A 357 5.09 -1.42 -25.92
CA PHE A 357 3.80 -1.98 -26.35
C PHE A 357 3.95 -3.44 -26.77
N GLU A 358 4.94 -3.74 -27.61
CA GLU A 358 5.22 -5.12 -28.06
C GLU A 358 5.52 -6.04 -26.87
N ALA A 359 6.33 -5.59 -25.91
CA ALA A 359 6.66 -6.36 -24.72
C ALA A 359 5.43 -6.68 -23.86
N LEU A 360 4.52 -5.71 -23.67
CA LEU A 360 3.24 -5.92 -22.99
C LEU A 360 2.38 -6.95 -23.73
N GLU A 361 2.17 -6.72 -25.03
CA GLU A 361 1.30 -7.55 -25.86
C GLU A 361 1.77 -9.00 -25.93
N THR A 362 3.08 -9.23 -26.02
CA THR A 362 3.69 -10.56 -26.08
C THR A 362 3.65 -11.29 -24.74
N THR A 363 3.68 -10.56 -23.63
CA THR A 363 3.73 -11.16 -22.29
C THR A 363 2.36 -11.51 -21.74
N VAL A 364 1.33 -10.73 -22.07
CA VAL A 364 -0.01 -10.92 -21.49
C VAL A 364 -0.77 -12.06 -22.16
N ASN A 365 -1.27 -12.98 -21.35
CA ASN A 365 -2.13 -14.08 -21.74
C ASN A 365 -3.57 -13.57 -21.95
N ARG A 366 -3.88 -13.11 -23.17
CA ARG A 366 -5.19 -12.54 -23.51
C ARG A 366 -6.33 -13.56 -23.35
N SER A 367 -7.47 -13.07 -22.89
CA SER A 367 -8.73 -13.84 -22.79
C SER A 367 -9.92 -12.88 -22.93
N ASP A 368 -11.15 -13.40 -22.90
CA ASP A 368 -12.34 -12.54 -22.88
C ASP A 368 -12.38 -11.58 -21.69
N ARG A 369 -11.84 -12.03 -20.55
CA ARG A 369 -11.76 -11.23 -19.33
C ARG A 369 -10.51 -10.37 -19.25
N ARG A 370 -9.50 -10.57 -20.12
CA ARG A 370 -8.23 -9.82 -20.09
C ARG A 370 -7.83 -9.43 -21.50
N ARG A 371 -8.12 -8.18 -21.86
CA ARG A 371 -7.87 -7.64 -23.20
C ARG A 371 -6.85 -6.51 -23.15
N ILE A 372 -6.02 -6.45 -24.17
CA ILE A 372 -5.16 -5.30 -24.46
C ILE A 372 -5.66 -4.67 -25.75
N GLU A 373 -5.85 -3.37 -25.74
CA GLU A 373 -6.42 -2.61 -26.85
C GLU A 373 -5.48 -1.45 -27.22
N ARG A 374 -5.04 -1.43 -28.47
CA ARG A 374 -4.27 -0.32 -29.03
C ARG A 374 -5.22 0.75 -29.53
N LEU A 375 -4.97 1.99 -29.14
CA LEU A 375 -5.76 3.15 -29.51
C LEU A 375 -4.85 4.12 -30.26
N PRO A 376 -5.19 4.55 -31.49
CA PRO A 376 -4.39 5.48 -32.30
C PRO A 376 -4.51 6.92 -31.78
N LEU A 377 -4.25 7.11 -30.49
CA LEU A 377 -4.48 8.29 -29.67
C LEU A 377 -3.26 8.53 -28.80
N HIS A 378 -3.05 9.78 -28.41
CA HIS A 378 -2.13 10.14 -27.34
C HIS A 378 -2.85 9.98 -26.00
N ILE A 379 -2.14 9.66 -24.91
CA ILE A 379 -2.78 9.39 -23.62
C ILE A 379 -3.67 10.55 -23.12
N ASN A 380 -3.27 11.78 -23.44
CA ASN A 380 -3.96 13.01 -23.05
C ASN A 380 -5.02 13.47 -24.07
N ASP A 381 -5.26 12.72 -25.14
CA ASP A 381 -6.38 13.01 -26.03
C ASP A 381 -7.71 12.77 -25.28
N PRO A 382 -8.71 13.67 -25.40
CA PRO A 382 -10.02 13.47 -24.77
C PRO A 382 -10.67 12.13 -25.15
N GLN A 383 -10.45 11.65 -26.37
CA GLN A 383 -10.95 10.36 -26.84
C GLN A 383 -10.31 9.17 -26.10
N PHE A 384 -9.09 9.30 -25.59
CA PHE A 384 -8.46 8.24 -24.80
C PHE A 384 -9.15 8.12 -23.43
N ALA A 385 -9.45 9.27 -22.81
CA ALA A 385 -10.24 9.30 -21.58
C ALA A 385 -11.66 8.72 -21.78
N GLU A 386 -12.29 8.98 -22.94
CA GLU A 386 -13.57 8.38 -23.31
C GLU A 386 -13.47 6.85 -23.45
N ALA A 387 -12.43 6.36 -24.12
CA ALA A 387 -12.18 4.93 -24.25
C ALA A 387 -11.94 4.26 -22.89
N ALA A 388 -11.19 4.90 -21.98
CA ALA A 388 -10.98 4.40 -20.61
C ALA A 388 -12.28 4.29 -19.81
N VAL A 389 -13.15 5.30 -19.89
CA VAL A 389 -14.46 5.28 -19.24
C VAL A 389 -15.38 4.21 -19.85
N ALA A 390 -15.40 4.10 -21.18
CA ALA A 390 -16.18 3.08 -21.87
C ALA A 390 -15.71 1.67 -21.50
N ALA A 391 -14.39 1.44 -21.50
CA ALA A 391 -13.78 0.19 -21.09
C ALA A 391 -14.14 -0.17 -19.65
N TYR A 392 -14.11 0.79 -18.71
CA TYR A 392 -14.51 0.56 -17.33
C TYR A 392 -15.99 0.16 -17.23
N ARG A 393 -16.88 0.92 -17.89
CA ARG A 393 -18.33 0.64 -17.87
C ARG A 393 -18.68 -0.74 -18.46
N ASP A 394 -17.95 -1.18 -19.49
CA ASP A 394 -18.08 -2.51 -20.09
C ASP A 394 -17.78 -3.64 -19.09
N ILE A 395 -16.77 -3.48 -18.24
CA ILE A 395 -16.33 -4.53 -17.31
C ILE A 395 -16.91 -4.42 -15.90
N ALA A 396 -17.46 -3.26 -15.51
CA ALA A 396 -18.02 -3.02 -14.19
C ALA A 396 -19.46 -3.53 -14.04
N ASN A 397 -20.21 -3.65 -15.13
CA ASN A 397 -21.60 -4.12 -15.16
C ASN A 397 -21.77 -5.31 -16.14
N PRO A 398 -21.21 -6.50 -15.82
CA PRO A 398 -21.26 -7.66 -16.72
C PRO A 398 -22.63 -8.31 -16.86
#